data_AF-A0A3B0ZHV9-F1
#
_entry.id   AF-A0A3B0ZHV9-F1
#
_cell.length_a   1.000
_cell.length_b   1.000
_cell.length_c   1.000
_cell.angle_alpha   90.00
_cell.angle_beta   90.00
_cell.angle_gamma   90.00
#
_symmetry.space_group_name_H-M   'P 1'
#
loop_
_entity.id
_entity.type
_entity.pdbx_description
1 polymer ?
#
loop_
_entity_poly.entity_id
_entity_poly.type
_entity_poly.pdbx_seq_one_letter_code
_entity_poly.pdbx_strand_id
1 'polypeptide(L)'
;EDTGIAKERIETEFGEEVAELVDGVSKLTQIKFESQAEAQAENFRKMMLAMVRDIRVILVKLADRLHNMRTLGVMRADKRRRIARETLEIYAPIANRLGMNQIRLELEELGMAALYPMRYRVLSEVVKKARGNRKELLNKIESTIQQRLGEERIQCRIQSREKHIYSLYKKIRDRVGSFTEVFDVYAFRILVDSVDTCYRVLGMMHNLYKPVPGKFKDYIAIPKANGYQSLHTVLFGPYGVPIEVQIRTEDMERVAESGIAAHWLYKSGDQSGGANNAQARAREWLRELLEMQRNAGNSQEFLENVKIDLFPDEVYVFTPAGDILNLKRGATSVDFAYAVHTDVGNTCIAAKIDRRLAPLRTPLLNGQTVEVITAAGAHPNPAWLNFVATAKARSNIRHYLKNLQNDEAAELGLRMLDKALQGLGSTLQDIPESDLQQIIEEFGFDSCEALCADIGLGNRAAMLVARRLVPADEDAEASAQDDVHSQPLAIRGTEGMVVHFARCCRPIPGDNIVGFISTGRGLVIHTGTCKNLVDYRNRPDKWIDVQWKPDIEREFAVEIRVDVTNQKGVLATIAAEISELESNIENISIEERDGLDTALNFTLTVRDRQHLARVMRGIRKLPAVMRITRTKH
;
A
#
# COMPACT_ATOMS: atom_id res chain seq x y z
N GLU A 1 -9.62 10.24 29.79
CA GLU A 1 -9.95 10.87 28.50
C GLU A 1 -11.14 11.81 28.67
N ASP A 2 -12.33 11.28 28.99
CA ASP A 2 -13.55 12.09 29.17
C ASP A 2 -13.69 12.69 30.58
N THR A 3 -12.87 12.24 31.52
CA THR A 3 -12.80 12.71 32.91
C THR A 3 -11.35 13.05 33.28
N GLY A 4 -11.18 13.86 34.33
CA GLY A 4 -9.86 14.21 34.90
C GLY A 4 -9.22 13.10 35.75
N ILE A 5 -9.67 11.86 35.62
CA ILE A 5 -9.14 10.72 36.38
C ILE A 5 -7.90 10.18 35.65
N ALA A 6 -6.75 10.16 36.34
CA ALA A 6 -5.48 9.63 35.85
C ALA A 6 -5.44 8.10 35.91
N LYS A 7 -4.56 7.50 35.10
CA LYS A 7 -4.35 6.03 35.02
C LYS A 7 -3.97 5.42 36.37
N GLU A 8 -3.06 6.08 37.10
CA GLU A 8 -2.56 5.67 38.42
C GLU A 8 -3.68 5.44 39.44
N ARG A 9 -4.75 6.26 39.37
CA ARG A 9 -5.90 6.10 40.26
C ARG A 9 -6.74 4.87 39.91
N ILE A 10 -6.91 4.59 38.62
CA ILE A 10 -7.61 3.38 38.14
C ILE A 10 -6.82 2.14 38.56
N GLU A 11 -5.50 2.19 38.47
CA GLU A 11 -4.60 1.12 38.91
C GLU A 11 -4.73 0.86 40.42
N THR A 12 -4.80 1.92 41.23
CA THR A 12 -4.97 1.79 42.68
C THR A 12 -6.34 1.20 43.07
N GLU A 13 -7.41 1.60 42.38
CA GLU A 13 -8.78 1.18 42.73
C GLU A 13 -9.18 -0.17 42.12
N PHE A 14 -8.67 -0.52 40.93
CA PHE A 14 -9.12 -1.68 40.14
C PHE A 14 -8.00 -2.63 39.70
N GLY A 15 -6.74 -2.30 40.00
CA GLY A 15 -5.56 -3.08 39.63
C GLY A 15 -4.96 -2.71 38.28
N GLU A 16 -3.71 -3.13 38.09
CA GLU A 16 -2.88 -2.85 36.91
C GLU A 16 -3.54 -3.36 35.61
N GLU A 17 -4.07 -4.59 35.60
CA GLU A 17 -4.73 -5.17 34.41
C GLU A 17 -5.87 -4.29 33.90
N VAL A 18 -6.73 -3.78 34.78
CA VAL A 18 -7.88 -2.95 34.38
C VAL A 18 -7.40 -1.59 33.88
N ALA A 19 -6.38 -1.01 34.51
CA ALA A 19 -5.80 0.25 34.08
C ALA A 19 -5.17 0.15 32.69
N GLU A 20 -4.49 -0.95 32.37
CA GLU A 20 -3.97 -1.21 31.02
C GLU A 20 -5.07 -1.37 29.98
N LEU A 21 -6.16 -2.08 30.30
CA LEU A 21 -7.30 -2.23 29.39
C LEU A 21 -7.94 -0.88 29.07
N VAL A 22 -8.17 -0.04 30.08
CA VAL A 22 -8.77 1.29 29.91
C VAL A 22 -7.85 2.19 29.07
N ASP A 23 -6.54 2.17 29.34
CA ASP A 23 -5.55 2.92 28.57
C ASP A 23 -5.50 2.46 27.10
N GLY A 24 -5.59 1.16 26.84
CA GLY A 24 -5.64 0.57 25.51
C GLY A 24 -6.88 0.96 24.68
N VAL A 25 -8.01 1.23 25.33
CA VAL A 25 -9.27 1.64 24.67
C VAL A 25 -9.35 3.16 24.44
N SER A 26 -8.56 3.93 25.20
CA SER A 26 -8.51 5.40 25.15
C SER A 26 -7.84 5.94 23.88
N LYS A 27 -8.39 7.02 23.32
CA LYS A 27 -7.86 7.64 22.09
C LYS A 27 -6.61 8.45 22.38
N LEU A 28 -5.77 8.60 21.36
CA LEU A 28 -4.71 9.62 21.36
C LEU A 28 -5.36 10.99 21.20
N THR A 29 -5.67 11.64 22.30
CA THR A 29 -6.27 12.98 22.32
C THR A 29 -5.24 14.12 22.24
N GLN A 30 -3.96 13.84 22.48
CA GLN A 30 -2.95 14.88 22.73
C GLN A 30 -1.99 15.20 21.56
N ILE A 31 -2.09 14.54 20.41
CA ILE A 31 -1.18 14.78 19.27
C ILE A 31 -1.89 15.60 18.19
N LYS A 32 -1.28 16.71 17.75
CA LYS A 32 -1.74 17.50 16.59
C LYS A 32 -1.34 16.77 15.32
N PHE A 33 -2.31 16.24 14.59
CA PHE A 33 -2.09 15.59 13.29
C PHE A 33 -2.33 16.58 12.15
N GLU A 34 -1.55 16.47 11.07
CA GLU A 34 -1.67 17.33 9.89
C GLU A 34 -2.94 17.00 9.08
N SER A 35 -3.38 15.74 9.10
CA SER A 35 -4.62 15.30 8.45
C SER A 35 -5.51 14.41 9.33
N GLN A 36 -6.82 14.44 9.09
CA GLN A 36 -7.77 13.54 9.77
C GLN A 36 -7.55 12.06 9.41
N ALA A 37 -7.04 11.77 8.20
CA ALA A 37 -6.74 10.41 7.78
C ALA A 37 -5.55 9.83 8.56
N GLU A 38 -4.52 10.64 8.77
CA GLU A 38 -3.36 10.29 9.59
C GLU A 38 -3.73 10.13 11.07
N ALA A 39 -4.55 11.03 11.62
CA ALA A 39 -5.09 10.88 12.97
C ALA A 39 -5.87 9.57 13.14
N GLN A 40 -6.62 9.16 12.11
CA GLN A 40 -7.35 7.88 12.13
C GLN A 40 -6.40 6.69 12.05
N ALA A 41 -5.36 6.77 11.21
CA ALA A 41 -4.34 5.74 11.08
C ALA A 41 -3.55 5.54 12.38
N GLU A 42 -3.16 6.62 13.06
CA GLU A 42 -2.43 6.58 14.33
C GLU A 42 -3.29 6.09 15.49
N ASN A 43 -4.55 6.52 15.59
CA ASN A 43 -5.48 5.96 16.57
C ASN A 43 -5.72 4.47 16.34
N PHE A 44 -5.84 4.06 15.08
CA PHE A 44 -5.97 2.66 14.72
C PHE A 44 -4.70 1.87 15.06
N ARG A 45 -3.51 2.41 14.78
CA ARG A 45 -2.21 1.84 15.13
C ARG A 45 -2.07 1.62 16.65
N LYS A 46 -2.38 2.63 17.47
CA LYS A 46 -2.37 2.51 18.94
C LYS A 46 -3.33 1.42 19.41
N MET A 47 -4.57 1.44 18.90
CA MET A 47 -5.56 0.43 19.24
C MET A 47 -5.05 -0.98 18.88
N MET A 48 -4.46 -1.17 17.69
CA MET A 48 -3.87 -2.45 17.27
C MET A 48 -2.76 -2.92 18.22
N LEU A 49 -1.83 -2.04 18.58
CA LEU A 49 -0.75 -2.36 19.52
C LEU A 49 -1.29 -2.79 20.90
N ALA A 50 -2.32 -2.11 21.40
CA ALA A 50 -2.97 -2.46 22.65
C ALA A 50 -3.67 -3.84 22.57
N MET A 51 -4.31 -4.15 21.45
CA MET A 51 -4.97 -5.45 21.23
C MET A 51 -4.01 -6.63 21.19
N VAL A 52 -2.78 -6.42 20.71
CA VAL A 52 -1.78 -7.50 20.67
C VAL A 52 -1.28 -7.84 22.06
N ARG A 53 -1.17 -6.84 22.95
CA ARG A 53 -0.85 -7.05 24.36
C ARG A 53 -1.98 -7.77 25.08
N ASP A 54 -3.22 -7.29 24.89
CA ASP A 54 -4.40 -7.91 25.47
C ASP A 54 -5.61 -7.86 24.53
N ILE A 55 -6.10 -9.05 24.16
CA ILE A 55 -7.26 -9.21 23.30
C ILE A 55 -8.56 -8.69 23.96
N ARG A 56 -8.63 -8.52 25.28
CA ARG A 56 -9.81 -7.96 25.94
C ARG A 56 -10.09 -6.52 25.49
N VAL A 57 -9.06 -5.77 25.10
CA VAL A 57 -9.17 -4.40 24.57
C VAL A 57 -10.11 -4.34 23.36
N ILE A 58 -10.02 -5.29 22.42
CA ILE A 58 -10.90 -5.27 21.23
C ILE A 58 -12.33 -5.64 21.57
N LEU A 59 -12.54 -6.51 22.54
CA LEU A 59 -13.89 -6.91 22.97
C LEU A 59 -14.62 -5.69 23.54
N VAL A 60 -13.96 -4.94 24.42
CA VAL A 60 -14.49 -3.68 24.97
C VAL A 60 -14.75 -2.67 23.85
N LYS A 61 -13.82 -2.55 22.88
CA LYS A 61 -13.98 -1.59 21.77
C LYS A 61 -15.11 -1.96 20.81
N LEU A 62 -15.31 -3.25 20.53
CA LEU A 62 -16.43 -3.73 19.73
C LEU A 62 -17.76 -3.51 20.44
N ALA A 63 -17.80 -3.70 21.76
CA ALA A 63 -18.98 -3.43 22.57
C ALA A 63 -19.33 -1.92 22.58
N ASP A 64 -18.33 -1.05 22.82
CA ASP A 64 -18.46 0.41 22.72
C ASP A 64 -18.96 0.82 21.33
N ARG A 65 -18.33 0.30 20.27
CA ARG A 65 -18.75 0.60 18.89
C ARG A 65 -20.17 0.13 18.60
N LEU A 66 -20.56 -1.06 19.07
CA LEU A 66 -21.91 -1.59 18.90
C LEU A 66 -22.93 -0.70 19.60
N HIS A 67 -22.65 -0.26 20.83
CA HIS A 67 -23.49 0.70 21.54
C HIS A 67 -23.65 2.01 20.76
N ASN A 68 -22.54 2.57 20.27
CA ASN A 68 -22.54 3.79 19.44
C ASN A 68 -23.37 3.63 18.16
N MET A 69 -23.35 2.45 17.54
CA MET A 69 -24.14 2.16 16.35
C MET A 69 -25.64 2.03 16.65
N ARG A 70 -26.01 1.48 17.81
CA ARG A 70 -27.41 1.38 18.27
C ARG A 70 -28.02 2.75 18.55
N THR A 71 -27.23 3.69 19.04
CA THR A 71 -27.67 5.06 19.40
C THR A 71 -27.39 6.11 18.33
N LEU A 72 -26.89 5.71 17.15
CA LEU A 72 -26.42 6.62 16.10
C LEU A 72 -27.49 7.55 15.49
N GLY A 73 -28.78 7.27 15.76
CA GLY A 73 -29.93 7.98 15.22
C GLY A 73 -30.01 9.47 15.57
N VAL A 74 -29.41 9.90 16.69
CA VAL A 74 -29.40 11.31 17.13
C VAL A 74 -28.33 12.16 16.44
N MET A 75 -27.38 11.53 15.75
CA MET A 75 -26.29 12.26 15.10
C MET A 75 -26.70 12.86 13.76
N ARG A 76 -26.03 13.96 13.39
CA ARG A 76 -26.10 14.56 12.04
C ARG A 76 -25.72 13.54 10.97
N ALA A 77 -26.29 13.68 9.78
CA ALA A 77 -26.21 12.68 8.71
C ALA A 77 -24.78 12.41 8.21
N ASP A 78 -23.95 13.45 8.14
CA ASP A 78 -22.52 13.39 7.84
C ASP A 78 -21.76 12.53 8.86
N LYS A 79 -21.93 12.81 10.16
CA LYS A 79 -21.27 12.08 11.24
C LYS A 79 -21.74 10.63 11.31
N ARG A 80 -23.05 10.40 11.09
CA ARG A 80 -23.66 9.07 10.99
C ARG A 80 -23.05 8.24 9.86
N ARG A 81 -22.97 8.77 8.64
CA ARG A 81 -22.39 8.05 7.49
C ARG A 81 -20.91 7.76 7.70
N ARG A 82 -20.16 8.70 8.29
CA ARG A 82 -18.75 8.50 8.62
C ARG A 82 -18.53 7.34 9.59
N ILE A 83 -19.25 7.36 10.72
CA ILE A 83 -19.19 6.30 11.74
C ILE A 83 -19.63 4.96 11.15
N ALA A 84 -20.70 4.95 10.34
CA ALA A 84 -21.17 3.74 9.67
C ALA A 84 -20.15 3.16 8.68
N ARG A 85 -19.46 4.01 7.92
CA ARG A 85 -18.39 3.59 7.01
C ARG A 85 -17.23 2.98 7.78
N GLU A 86 -16.78 3.63 8.84
CA GLU A 86 -15.73 3.13 9.74
C GLU A 86 -16.12 1.74 10.31
N THR A 87 -17.36 1.61 10.78
CA THR A 87 -17.90 0.34 11.30
C THR A 87 -17.86 -0.78 10.26
N LEU A 88 -18.28 -0.51 9.03
CA LEU A 88 -18.31 -1.52 7.96
C LEU A 88 -16.93 -1.86 7.40
N GLU A 89 -16.01 -0.91 7.37
CA GLU A 89 -14.65 -1.11 6.82
C GLU A 89 -13.66 -1.68 7.83
N ILE A 90 -13.87 -1.46 9.13
CA ILE A 90 -12.90 -1.78 10.17
C ILE A 90 -13.49 -2.73 11.20
N TYR A 91 -14.51 -2.30 11.95
CA TYR A 91 -14.98 -3.04 13.13
C TYR A 91 -15.73 -4.34 12.78
N ALA A 92 -16.59 -4.33 11.75
CA ALA A 92 -17.28 -5.53 11.33
C ALA A 92 -16.31 -6.62 10.79
N PRO A 93 -15.31 -6.30 9.95
CA PRO A 93 -14.26 -7.25 9.58
C PRO A 93 -13.44 -7.79 10.76
N ILE A 94 -13.09 -6.94 11.74
CA ILE A 94 -12.40 -7.39 12.95
C ILE A 94 -13.27 -8.36 13.74
N ALA A 95 -14.55 -8.04 13.96
CA ALA A 95 -15.50 -8.95 14.60
C ALA A 95 -15.60 -10.29 13.84
N ASN A 96 -15.54 -10.28 12.51
CA ASN A 96 -15.50 -11.48 11.69
C ASN A 96 -14.26 -12.35 11.93
N ARG A 97 -13.07 -11.72 11.97
CA ARG A 97 -11.79 -12.39 12.22
C ARG A 97 -11.73 -13.02 13.60
N LEU A 98 -12.30 -12.36 14.60
CA LEU A 98 -12.39 -12.88 15.98
C LEU A 98 -13.50 -13.93 16.17
N GLY A 99 -14.25 -14.25 15.11
CA GLY A 99 -15.37 -15.20 15.16
C GLY A 99 -16.61 -14.68 15.89
N MET A 100 -16.69 -13.38 16.19
CA MET A 100 -17.80 -12.75 16.90
C MET A 100 -18.95 -12.44 15.95
N ASN A 101 -19.61 -13.50 15.46
CA ASN A 101 -20.61 -13.41 14.41
C ASN A 101 -21.83 -12.57 14.81
N GLN A 102 -22.33 -12.69 16.04
CA GLN A 102 -23.49 -11.91 16.49
C GLN A 102 -23.22 -10.40 16.44
N ILE A 103 -22.09 -9.96 17.01
CA ILE A 103 -21.67 -8.54 16.97
C ILE A 103 -21.45 -8.09 15.53
N ARG A 104 -20.75 -8.89 14.73
CA ARG A 104 -20.48 -8.59 13.31
C ARG A 104 -21.78 -8.31 12.56
N LEU A 105 -22.77 -9.20 12.68
CA LEU A 105 -24.03 -9.10 11.95
C LEU A 105 -24.81 -7.85 12.32
N GLU A 106 -24.84 -7.53 13.61
CA GLU A 106 -25.52 -6.33 14.09
C GLU A 106 -24.81 -5.04 13.65
N LEU A 107 -23.47 -5.01 13.71
CA LEU A 107 -22.67 -3.90 13.18
C LEU A 107 -22.87 -3.72 11.67
N GLU A 108 -22.94 -4.80 10.91
CA GLU A 108 -23.20 -4.78 9.47
C GLU A 108 -24.59 -4.22 9.13
N GLU A 109 -25.62 -4.64 9.87
CA GLU A 109 -26.99 -4.18 9.68
C GLU A 109 -27.16 -2.71 10.05
N LEU A 110 -26.71 -2.30 11.24
CA LEU A 110 -26.74 -0.91 11.69
C LEU A 110 -25.88 -0.01 10.77
N GLY A 111 -24.71 -0.51 10.36
CA GLY A 111 -23.83 0.17 9.41
C GLY A 111 -24.50 0.39 8.07
N MET A 112 -25.20 -0.61 7.54
CA MET A 112 -25.93 -0.48 6.28
C MET A 112 -27.12 0.49 6.39
N ALA A 113 -27.90 0.39 7.46
CA ALA A 113 -29.04 1.27 7.70
C ALA A 113 -28.62 2.73 7.82
N ALA A 114 -27.47 2.99 8.46
CA ALA A 114 -26.93 4.33 8.62
C ALA A 114 -26.25 4.88 7.35
N LEU A 115 -25.55 4.03 6.58
CA LEU A 115 -24.82 4.45 5.37
C LEU A 115 -25.73 4.55 4.14
N TYR A 116 -26.66 3.60 3.97
CA TYR A 116 -27.56 3.47 2.80
C TYR A 116 -29.03 3.27 3.23
N PRO A 117 -29.68 4.27 3.87
CA PRO A 117 -31.00 4.10 4.49
C PRO A 117 -32.10 3.67 3.51
N MET A 118 -32.12 4.24 2.30
CA MET A 118 -33.12 3.89 1.29
C MET A 118 -32.93 2.46 0.76
N ARG A 119 -31.68 2.03 0.52
CA ARG A 119 -31.38 0.67 0.06
C ARG A 119 -31.77 -0.35 1.11
N TYR A 120 -31.46 -0.07 2.38
CA TYR A 120 -31.84 -0.92 3.50
C TYR A 120 -33.36 -1.06 3.63
N ARG A 121 -34.11 0.05 3.55
CA ARG A 121 -35.59 0.04 3.61
C ARG A 121 -36.20 -0.84 2.52
N VAL A 122 -35.81 -0.63 1.26
CA VAL A 122 -36.32 -1.42 0.13
C VAL A 122 -36.00 -2.90 0.28
N LEU A 123 -34.74 -3.24 0.61
CA LEU A 123 -34.36 -4.64 0.78
C LEU A 123 -35.09 -5.30 1.96
N SER A 124 -35.28 -4.58 3.07
CA SER A 124 -36.03 -5.08 4.23
C SER A 124 -37.48 -5.39 3.87
N GLU A 125 -38.15 -4.49 3.14
CA GLU A 125 -39.53 -4.71 2.69
C GLU A 125 -39.65 -5.90 1.72
N VAL A 126 -38.73 -6.01 0.77
CA VAL A 126 -38.75 -7.12 -0.20
C VAL A 126 -38.48 -8.45 0.48
N VAL A 127 -37.52 -8.51 1.41
CA VAL A 127 -37.26 -9.70 2.23
C VAL A 127 -38.50 -10.09 3.05
N LYS A 128 -39.19 -9.11 3.66
CA LYS A 128 -40.44 -9.36 4.41
C LYS A 128 -41.56 -9.93 3.54
N LYS A 129 -41.77 -9.38 2.34
CA LYS A 129 -42.78 -9.88 1.39
C LYS A 129 -42.47 -11.30 0.92
N ALA A 130 -41.21 -11.58 0.57
CA ALA A 130 -40.80 -12.91 0.13
C ALA A 130 -40.97 -13.99 1.22
N ARG A 131 -40.81 -13.63 2.51
CA ARG A 131 -41.01 -14.55 3.64
C ARG A 131 -42.47 -15.01 3.77
N GLY A 132 -43.43 -14.09 3.64
CA GLY A 132 -44.86 -14.39 3.83
C GLY A 132 -45.33 -15.53 2.94
N ASN A 133 -44.96 -15.50 1.66
CA ASN A 133 -45.42 -16.47 0.65
C ASN A 133 -44.72 -17.85 0.74
N ARG A 134 -43.68 -18.01 1.56
CA ARG A 134 -42.78 -19.18 1.53
C ARG A 134 -42.65 -19.92 2.86
N LYS A 135 -43.40 -19.49 3.89
CA LYS A 135 -43.36 -20.07 5.24
C LYS A 135 -43.86 -21.52 5.28
N GLU A 136 -44.88 -21.86 4.50
CA GLU A 136 -45.44 -23.21 4.44
C GLU A 136 -44.43 -24.24 3.87
N LEU A 137 -43.71 -23.86 2.82
CA LEU A 137 -42.68 -24.70 2.22
C LEU A 137 -41.52 -24.96 3.19
N LEU A 138 -41.10 -23.93 3.94
CA LEU A 138 -40.06 -24.06 4.96
C LEU A 138 -40.47 -25.04 6.05
N ASN A 139 -41.68 -24.89 6.59
CA ASN A 139 -42.20 -25.79 7.62
C ASN A 139 -42.30 -27.24 7.11
N LYS A 140 -42.70 -27.43 5.84
CA LYS A 140 -42.76 -28.76 5.23
C LYS A 140 -41.39 -29.41 5.14
N ILE A 141 -40.37 -28.68 4.65
CA ILE A 141 -38.99 -29.17 4.57
C ILE A 141 -38.45 -29.49 5.96
N GLU A 142 -38.66 -28.60 6.94
CA GLU A 142 -38.24 -28.79 8.32
C GLU A 142 -38.87 -30.05 8.93
N SER A 143 -40.18 -30.25 8.76
CA SER A 143 -40.88 -31.43 9.25
C SER A 143 -40.37 -32.73 8.62
N THR A 144 -40.02 -32.70 7.33
CA THR A 144 -39.48 -33.89 6.64
C THR A 144 -38.08 -34.24 7.14
N ILE A 145 -37.22 -33.23 7.33
CA ILE A 145 -35.89 -33.42 7.92
C ILE A 145 -36.02 -33.96 9.35
N GLN A 146 -36.92 -33.39 10.15
CA GLN A 146 -37.13 -33.80 11.54
C GLN A 146 -37.66 -35.23 11.65
N GLN A 147 -38.63 -35.61 10.80
CA GLN A 147 -39.14 -36.98 10.74
C GLN A 147 -38.01 -37.97 10.41
N ARG A 148 -37.21 -37.65 9.38
CA ARG A 148 -36.12 -38.54 8.95
C ARG A 148 -35.05 -38.74 10.02
N LEU A 149 -34.72 -37.68 10.77
CA LEU A 149 -33.77 -37.75 11.87
C LEU A 149 -34.37 -38.47 13.09
N GLY A 150 -35.68 -38.34 13.31
CA GLY A 150 -36.42 -39.05 14.36
C GLY A 150 -36.50 -40.56 14.15
N GLU A 151 -36.70 -41.02 12.90
CA GLU A 151 -36.68 -42.44 12.52
C GLU A 151 -35.37 -43.14 12.94
N GLU A 152 -34.25 -42.44 12.79
CA GLU A 152 -32.89 -42.92 13.11
C GLU A 152 -32.46 -42.59 14.55
N ARG A 153 -33.38 -42.05 15.38
CA ARG A 153 -33.16 -41.70 16.79
C ARG A 153 -32.00 -40.72 17.02
N ILE A 154 -31.74 -39.83 16.07
CA ILE A 154 -30.74 -38.76 16.24
C ILE A 154 -31.39 -37.59 16.97
N GLN A 155 -30.86 -37.24 18.15
CA GLN A 155 -31.22 -36.00 18.81
C GLN A 155 -30.59 -34.83 18.06
N CYS A 156 -31.42 -33.86 17.65
CA CYS A 156 -30.93 -32.68 16.95
C CYS A 156 -31.86 -31.49 17.16
N ARG A 157 -31.29 -30.29 17.07
CA ARG A 157 -32.04 -29.04 17.00
C ARG A 157 -31.92 -28.47 15.59
N ILE A 158 -33.04 -28.43 14.88
CA ILE A 158 -33.13 -27.81 13.56
C ILE A 158 -33.54 -26.34 13.76
N GLN A 159 -32.85 -25.45 13.06
CA GLN A 159 -33.16 -24.02 13.02
C GLN A 159 -33.15 -23.54 11.59
N SER A 160 -34.17 -22.78 11.20
CA SER A 160 -34.14 -22.05 9.94
C SER A 160 -33.18 -20.86 10.06
N ARG A 161 -32.28 -20.72 9.08
CA ARG A 161 -31.29 -19.64 9.04
C ARG A 161 -31.75 -18.55 8.07
N GLU A 162 -31.93 -17.36 8.59
CA GLU A 162 -32.23 -16.19 7.78
C GLU A 162 -30.95 -15.60 7.18
N LYS A 163 -30.99 -15.25 5.89
CA LYS A 163 -29.91 -14.47 5.26
C LYS A 163 -29.99 -13.02 5.75
N HIS A 164 -28.88 -12.51 6.27
CA HIS A 164 -28.77 -11.12 6.69
C HIS A 164 -28.82 -10.16 5.50
N ILE A 165 -29.49 -9.01 5.69
CA ILE A 165 -29.76 -8.02 4.63
C ILE A 165 -28.45 -7.49 4.02
N TYR A 166 -27.44 -7.22 4.83
CA TYR A 166 -26.16 -6.72 4.33
C TYR A 166 -25.39 -7.75 3.48
N SER A 167 -25.44 -9.03 3.86
CA SER A 167 -24.85 -10.11 3.06
C SER A 167 -25.56 -10.29 1.72
N LEU A 168 -26.89 -10.12 1.70
CA LEU A 168 -27.68 -10.09 0.48
C LEU A 168 -27.29 -8.89 -0.40
N TYR A 169 -27.18 -7.71 0.18
CA TYR A 169 -26.76 -6.49 -0.52
C TYR A 169 -25.38 -6.64 -1.17
N LYS A 170 -24.38 -7.17 -0.46
CA LYS A 170 -23.06 -7.47 -1.04
C LYS A 170 -23.17 -8.43 -2.23
N LYS A 171 -23.92 -9.53 -2.09
CA LYS A 171 -24.13 -10.49 -3.19
C LYS A 171 -24.80 -9.88 -4.41
N ILE A 172 -25.78 -9.00 -4.23
CA ILE A 172 -26.46 -8.30 -5.32
C ILE A 172 -25.52 -7.32 -6.01
N ARG A 173 -24.66 -6.63 -5.25
CA ARG A 173 -23.68 -5.69 -5.80
C ARG A 173 -22.57 -6.40 -6.58
N ASP A 174 -22.09 -7.52 -6.05
CA ASP A 174 -20.91 -8.21 -6.57
C ASP A 174 -21.25 -9.22 -7.70
N ARG A 175 -22.54 -9.59 -7.88
CA ARG A 175 -23.00 -10.42 -9.02
C ARG A 175 -23.75 -9.59 -10.05
N VAL A 176 -23.46 -9.84 -11.32
CA VAL A 176 -24.32 -9.48 -12.46
C VAL A 176 -25.32 -10.63 -12.63
N GLY A 177 -26.45 -10.60 -11.92
CA GLY A 177 -27.45 -11.68 -11.97
C GLY A 177 -28.83 -11.22 -11.51
N SER A 178 -29.87 -11.98 -11.85
CA SER A 178 -31.26 -11.62 -11.56
C SER A 178 -31.53 -11.64 -10.04
N PHE A 179 -32.29 -10.66 -9.56
CA PHE A 179 -32.63 -10.50 -8.13
C PHE A 179 -33.30 -11.75 -7.54
N THR A 180 -34.08 -12.48 -8.34
CA THR A 180 -34.81 -13.72 -7.96
C THR A 180 -33.89 -14.88 -7.56
N GLU A 181 -32.79 -15.11 -8.27
CA GLU A 181 -31.87 -16.24 -8.00
C GLU A 181 -31.13 -16.12 -6.66
N VAL A 182 -30.96 -14.90 -6.13
CA VAL A 182 -30.22 -14.67 -4.88
C VAL A 182 -31.05 -15.03 -3.64
N PHE A 183 -32.38 -14.94 -3.76
CA PHE A 183 -33.34 -15.25 -2.69
C PHE A 183 -33.64 -16.75 -2.56
N ASP A 184 -33.48 -17.53 -3.63
CA ASP A 184 -33.96 -18.91 -3.72
C ASP A 184 -33.05 -19.96 -3.08
N VAL A 185 -32.25 -19.61 -2.08
CA VAL A 185 -31.55 -20.63 -1.26
C VAL A 185 -32.05 -20.54 0.17
N TYR A 186 -32.82 -21.55 0.58
CA TYR A 186 -33.23 -21.76 1.97
C TYR A 186 -32.05 -22.34 2.74
N ALA A 187 -31.79 -21.83 3.94
CA ALA A 187 -30.69 -22.32 4.77
C ALA A 187 -31.24 -22.94 6.05
N PHE A 188 -30.86 -24.18 6.35
CA PHE A 188 -31.16 -24.87 7.59
C PHE A 188 -29.88 -25.12 8.36
N ARG A 189 -29.95 -24.96 9.68
CA ARG A 189 -28.90 -25.27 10.63
C ARG A 189 -29.36 -26.47 11.46
N ILE A 190 -28.58 -27.54 11.45
CA ILE A 190 -28.83 -28.74 12.25
C ILE A 190 -27.73 -28.81 13.30
N LEU A 191 -28.13 -28.74 14.56
CA LEU A 191 -27.26 -28.82 15.71
C LEU A 191 -27.37 -30.21 16.31
N VAL A 192 -26.21 -30.81 16.53
CA VAL A 192 -26.07 -32.15 17.09
C VAL A 192 -25.09 -32.12 18.27
N ASP A 193 -24.94 -33.27 18.90
CA ASP A 193 -24.19 -33.46 20.14
C ASP A 193 -22.74 -33.88 19.87
N SER A 194 -22.46 -34.61 18.79
CA SER A 194 -21.10 -35.08 18.47
C SER A 194 -20.69 -34.86 17.01
N VAL A 195 -19.37 -34.87 16.76
CA VAL A 195 -18.81 -34.75 15.40
C VAL A 195 -19.16 -35.96 14.54
N ASP A 196 -19.19 -37.17 15.10
CA ASP A 196 -19.63 -38.36 14.38
C ASP A 196 -21.08 -38.21 13.89
N THR A 197 -21.96 -37.70 14.76
CA THR A 197 -23.35 -37.41 14.41
C THR A 197 -23.45 -36.40 13.27
N CYS A 198 -22.53 -35.42 13.16
CA CYS A 198 -22.53 -34.48 12.04
C CYS A 198 -22.41 -35.20 10.67
N TYR A 199 -21.50 -36.17 10.56
CA TYR A 199 -21.30 -36.92 9.31
C TYR A 199 -22.43 -37.92 9.04
N ARG A 200 -23.02 -38.52 10.08
CA ARG A 200 -24.23 -39.35 9.92
C ARG A 200 -25.39 -38.53 9.37
N VAL A 201 -25.64 -37.36 9.94
CA VAL A 201 -26.69 -36.43 9.46
C VAL A 201 -26.40 -35.99 8.02
N LEU A 202 -25.14 -35.73 7.66
CA LEU A 202 -24.78 -35.41 6.27
C LEU A 202 -25.21 -36.52 5.30
N GLY A 203 -24.90 -37.77 5.62
CA GLY A 203 -25.32 -38.93 4.82
C GLY A 203 -26.85 -39.05 4.70
N MET A 204 -27.56 -38.80 5.80
CA MET A 204 -29.04 -38.80 5.79
C MET A 204 -29.61 -37.68 4.91
N MET A 205 -29.01 -36.49 4.94
CA MET A 205 -29.44 -35.37 4.11
C MET A 205 -29.18 -35.63 2.62
N HIS A 206 -28.05 -36.26 2.26
CA HIS A 206 -27.74 -36.66 0.87
C HIS A 206 -28.64 -37.78 0.35
N ASN A 207 -29.17 -38.62 1.25
CA ASN A 207 -30.16 -39.64 0.91
C ASN A 207 -31.56 -39.01 0.71
N LEU A 208 -31.93 -38.04 1.56
CA LEU A 208 -33.21 -37.35 1.47
C LEU A 208 -33.30 -36.43 0.24
N TYR A 209 -32.23 -35.71 -0.06
CA TYR A 209 -32.14 -34.78 -1.18
C TYR A 209 -30.81 -34.93 -1.92
N LYS A 210 -30.85 -34.92 -3.25
CA LYS A 210 -29.65 -35.07 -4.07
C LYS A 210 -28.68 -33.89 -3.86
N PRO A 211 -27.40 -34.13 -3.56
CA PRO A 211 -26.42 -33.05 -3.40
C PRO A 211 -26.06 -32.40 -4.73
N VAL A 212 -25.80 -31.10 -4.71
CA VAL A 212 -25.28 -30.34 -5.86
C VAL A 212 -23.77 -30.57 -5.94
N PRO A 213 -23.23 -31.09 -7.06
CA PRO A 213 -21.79 -31.33 -7.21
C PRO A 213 -20.95 -30.07 -6.96
N GLY A 214 -19.83 -30.22 -6.24
CA GLY A 214 -18.90 -29.12 -5.94
C GLY A 214 -19.43 -28.06 -4.95
N LYS A 215 -20.59 -28.30 -4.31
CA LYS A 215 -21.18 -27.41 -3.30
C LYS A 215 -21.15 -27.97 -1.87
N PHE A 216 -20.41 -29.06 -1.66
CA PHE A 216 -20.10 -29.57 -0.33
C PHE A 216 -18.80 -28.94 0.19
N LYS A 217 -18.76 -28.56 1.47
CA LYS A 217 -17.58 -28.05 2.15
C LYS A 217 -17.52 -28.59 3.56
N ASP A 218 -16.39 -29.19 3.90
CA ASP A 218 -16.12 -29.71 5.24
C ASP A 218 -15.28 -28.72 6.05
N TYR A 219 -15.94 -27.82 6.79
CA TYR A 219 -15.23 -26.91 7.70
C TYR A 219 -14.98 -27.53 9.07
N ILE A 220 -15.38 -28.78 9.32
CA ILE A 220 -14.98 -29.49 10.55
C ILE A 220 -13.54 -29.94 10.40
N ALA A 221 -13.23 -30.61 9.28
CA ALA A 221 -11.88 -31.06 8.95
C ALA A 221 -10.94 -29.90 8.62
N ILE A 222 -11.44 -28.88 7.90
CA ILE A 222 -10.67 -27.68 7.52
C ILE A 222 -11.35 -26.43 8.07
N PRO A 223 -11.13 -26.08 9.35
CA PRO A 223 -11.73 -24.89 9.97
C PRO A 223 -11.33 -23.60 9.25
N LYS A 224 -12.23 -22.61 9.23
CA LYS A 224 -11.87 -21.28 8.74
C LYS A 224 -10.88 -20.58 9.67
N ALA A 225 -10.19 -19.54 9.19
CA ALA A 225 -9.24 -18.76 9.98
C ALA A 225 -9.82 -18.24 11.31
N ASN A 226 -11.09 -17.81 11.32
CA ASN A 226 -11.80 -17.33 12.50
C ASN A 226 -12.30 -18.44 13.46
N GLY A 227 -11.94 -19.69 13.18
CA GLY A 227 -12.34 -20.85 13.97
C GLY A 227 -13.74 -21.38 13.72
N TYR A 228 -14.43 -20.88 12.69
CA TYR A 228 -15.70 -21.43 12.27
C TYR A 228 -15.58 -22.88 11.79
N GLN A 229 -16.43 -23.75 12.35
CA GLN A 229 -16.53 -25.18 12.01
C GLN A 229 -17.99 -25.56 11.75
N SER A 230 -18.24 -26.24 10.61
CA SER A 230 -19.55 -26.78 10.21
C SER A 230 -19.42 -27.54 8.87
N LEU A 231 -20.23 -28.56 8.66
CA LEU A 231 -20.42 -29.17 7.34
C LEU A 231 -21.45 -28.35 6.55
N HIS A 232 -21.09 -27.90 5.35
CA HIS A 232 -21.99 -27.16 4.47
C HIS A 232 -22.29 -28.01 3.24
N THR A 233 -23.56 -28.19 2.91
CA THR A 233 -23.97 -28.87 1.68
C THR A 233 -25.13 -28.13 1.05
N VAL A 234 -25.13 -28.03 -0.29
CA VAL A 234 -26.29 -27.54 -1.05
C VAL A 234 -26.94 -28.74 -1.72
N LEU A 235 -28.25 -28.87 -1.55
CA LEU A 235 -29.07 -29.98 -2.00
C LEU A 235 -30.18 -29.47 -2.92
N PHE A 236 -30.63 -30.33 -3.83
CA PHE A 236 -31.83 -30.06 -4.64
C PHE A 236 -33.08 -30.36 -3.81
N GLY A 237 -33.77 -29.31 -3.38
CA GLY A 237 -35.00 -29.42 -2.60
C GLY A 237 -36.24 -29.70 -3.42
N PRO A 238 -37.41 -29.77 -2.76
CA PRO A 238 -38.71 -29.92 -3.42
C PRO A 238 -38.92 -28.80 -4.45
N TYR A 239 -39.50 -29.15 -5.61
CA TYR A 239 -39.79 -28.21 -6.70
C TYR A 239 -38.55 -27.53 -7.32
N GLY A 240 -37.36 -28.12 -7.16
CA GLY A 240 -36.13 -27.63 -7.79
C GLY A 240 -35.46 -26.46 -7.07
N VAL A 241 -35.96 -26.07 -5.89
CA VAL A 241 -35.37 -24.97 -5.11
C VAL A 241 -34.14 -25.47 -4.33
N PRO A 242 -32.97 -24.83 -4.44
CA PRO A 242 -31.78 -25.27 -3.71
C PRO A 242 -31.93 -25.03 -2.20
N ILE A 243 -31.56 -26.05 -1.41
CA ILE A 243 -31.52 -26.01 0.05
C ILE A 243 -30.07 -26.09 0.51
N GLU A 244 -29.62 -25.12 1.28
CA GLU A 244 -28.35 -25.14 1.98
C GLU A 244 -28.55 -25.71 3.39
N VAL A 245 -27.82 -26.76 3.74
CA VAL A 245 -27.84 -27.36 5.07
C VAL A 245 -26.48 -27.19 5.73
N GLN A 246 -26.49 -26.73 6.98
CA GLN A 246 -25.33 -26.51 7.81
C GLN A 246 -25.42 -27.38 9.04
N ILE A 247 -24.49 -28.33 9.18
CA ILE A 247 -24.50 -29.31 10.27
C ILE A 247 -23.30 -29.01 11.16
N ARG A 248 -23.49 -28.93 12.48
CA ARG A 248 -22.41 -28.71 13.45
C ARG A 248 -22.84 -29.11 14.85
N THR A 249 -21.90 -29.21 15.78
CA THR A 249 -22.23 -29.47 17.18
C THR A 249 -22.70 -28.20 17.92
N GLU A 250 -23.34 -28.37 19.07
CA GLU A 250 -23.66 -27.24 19.97
C GLU A 250 -22.40 -26.46 20.41
N ASP A 251 -21.27 -27.14 20.58
CA ASP A 251 -19.99 -26.50 20.92
C ASP A 251 -19.46 -25.66 19.76
N MET A 252 -19.50 -26.21 18.55
CA MET A 252 -19.14 -25.49 17.32
C MET A 252 -20.06 -24.30 17.07
N GLU A 253 -21.34 -24.39 17.45
CA GLU A 253 -22.28 -23.28 17.37
C GLU A 253 -21.90 -22.14 18.32
N ARG A 254 -21.54 -22.45 19.57
CA ARG A 254 -21.09 -21.42 20.53
C ARG A 254 -19.84 -20.71 20.02
N VAL A 255 -18.86 -21.45 19.49
CA VAL A 255 -17.67 -20.88 18.86
C VAL A 255 -18.01 -20.07 17.61
N ALA A 256 -18.97 -20.52 16.79
CA ALA A 256 -19.36 -19.80 15.59
C ALA A 256 -20.12 -18.49 15.86
N GLU A 257 -20.89 -18.41 16.95
CA GLU A 257 -21.66 -17.21 17.31
C GLU A 257 -20.85 -16.22 18.16
N SER A 258 -20.10 -16.72 19.15
CA SER A 258 -19.36 -15.91 20.14
C SER A 258 -17.85 -15.88 19.91
N GLY A 259 -17.31 -16.69 19.01
CA GLY A 259 -15.89 -16.68 18.64
C GLY A 259 -14.97 -16.92 19.83
N ILE A 260 -13.99 -16.03 19.96
CA ILE A 260 -13.04 -16.00 21.08
C ILE A 260 -13.72 -15.91 22.46
N ALA A 261 -14.87 -15.24 22.57
CA ALA A 261 -15.55 -15.05 23.85
C ALA A 261 -16.20 -16.35 24.37
N ALA A 262 -16.51 -17.31 23.50
CA ALA A 262 -17.14 -18.58 23.86
C ALA A 262 -16.28 -19.42 24.83
N HIS A 263 -14.95 -19.29 24.73
CA HIS A 263 -14.00 -20.08 25.51
C HIS A 263 -13.75 -19.51 26.92
N TRP A 264 -13.91 -18.20 27.11
CA TRP A 264 -13.67 -17.54 28.40
C TRP A 264 -14.77 -17.82 29.44
N LEU A 265 -16.02 -17.92 29.01
CA LEU A 265 -17.17 -18.22 29.90
C LEU A 265 -17.03 -19.56 30.64
N TYR A 266 -16.19 -20.49 30.15
CA TYR A 266 -16.06 -21.84 30.71
C TYR A 266 -14.85 -22.01 31.66
N LYS A 267 -13.93 -21.04 31.71
CA LYS A 267 -12.69 -21.15 32.52
C LYS A 267 -12.81 -20.65 33.96
N SER A 268 -14.03 -20.60 34.49
CA SER A 268 -14.26 -20.42 35.93
C SER A 268 -14.19 -21.74 36.72
N GLY A 269 -13.96 -22.90 36.07
CA GLY A 269 -14.15 -24.21 36.72
C GLY A 269 -13.15 -25.35 36.44
N ASP A 270 -12.32 -25.34 35.38
CA ASP A 270 -11.37 -26.45 35.18
C ASP A 270 -10.14 -26.04 34.34
N GLN A 271 -8.94 -26.39 34.82
CA GLN A 271 -7.64 -26.07 34.22
C GLN A 271 -7.17 -27.12 33.19
N SER A 272 -8.02 -28.06 32.81
CA SER A 272 -7.59 -29.30 32.15
C SER A 272 -8.14 -29.44 30.71
N GLY A 273 -7.28 -29.27 29.70
CA GLY A 273 -7.31 -30.15 28.52
C GLY A 273 -8.08 -29.77 27.24
N GLY A 274 -8.45 -28.51 26.98
CA GLY A 274 -9.13 -28.16 25.72
C GLY A 274 -8.99 -26.71 25.25
N ALA A 275 -8.00 -25.98 25.75
CA ALA A 275 -7.67 -24.67 25.20
C ALA A 275 -6.83 -24.88 23.94
N ASN A 276 -7.13 -24.18 22.84
CA ASN A 276 -6.16 -23.23 22.25
C ASN A 276 -6.46 -22.78 20.81
N ASN A 277 -7.25 -23.47 19.98
CA ASN A 277 -7.18 -23.17 18.54
C ASN A 277 -7.72 -21.79 18.10
N ALA A 278 -8.85 -21.30 18.63
CA ALA A 278 -9.40 -20.00 18.19
C ALA A 278 -8.64 -18.80 18.78
N GLN A 279 -8.26 -18.86 20.06
CA GLN A 279 -7.46 -17.82 20.71
C GLN A 279 -6.03 -17.79 20.19
N ALA A 280 -5.40 -18.95 20.00
CA ALA A 280 -4.05 -19.01 19.44
C ALA A 280 -4.02 -18.45 18.01
N ARG A 281 -5.00 -18.80 17.15
CA ARG A 281 -5.08 -18.24 15.79
C ARG A 281 -5.29 -16.73 15.78
N ALA A 282 -6.12 -16.20 16.68
CA ALA A 282 -6.31 -14.75 16.76
C ALA A 282 -5.06 -14.03 17.29
N ARG A 283 -4.35 -14.63 18.26
CA ARG A 283 -3.04 -14.13 18.72
C ARG A 283 -1.99 -14.20 17.61
N GLU A 284 -1.98 -15.26 16.82
CA GLU A 284 -1.07 -15.44 15.70
C GLU A 284 -1.32 -14.38 14.62
N TRP A 285 -2.58 -14.20 14.22
CA TRP A 285 -2.97 -13.11 13.33
C TRP A 285 -2.54 -11.72 13.86
N LEU A 286 -2.73 -11.48 15.17
CA LEU A 286 -2.29 -10.24 15.81
C LEU A 286 -0.75 -10.09 15.81
N ARG A 287 0.01 -11.17 15.94
CA ARG A 287 1.48 -11.18 15.84
C ARG A 287 1.95 -10.89 14.42
N GLU A 288 1.37 -11.52 13.40
CA GLU A 288 1.68 -11.25 11.99
C GLU A 288 1.46 -9.76 11.63
N LEU A 289 0.42 -9.15 12.19
CA LEU A 289 0.18 -7.70 12.03
C LEU A 289 1.23 -6.83 12.73
N LEU A 290 1.77 -7.28 13.87
CA LEU A 290 2.87 -6.61 14.57
C LEU A 290 4.18 -6.65 13.78
N GLU A 291 4.49 -7.79 13.17
CA GLU A 291 5.66 -7.94 12.30
C GLU A 291 5.54 -7.04 11.06
N MET A 292 4.35 -6.97 10.46
CA MET A 292 4.09 -6.04 9.36
C MET A 292 4.32 -4.58 9.78
N GLN A 293 3.97 -4.21 11.02
CA GLN A 293 4.18 -2.86 11.54
C GLN A 293 5.65 -2.53 11.77
N ARG A 294 6.48 -3.51 12.18
CA ARG A 294 7.94 -3.31 12.27
C ARG A 294 8.57 -3.01 10.91
N ASN A 295 7.98 -3.54 9.84
CA ASN A 295 8.49 -3.40 8.48
C ASN A 295 7.83 -2.24 7.69
N ALA A 296 6.72 -1.68 8.16
CA ALA A 296 6.00 -0.59 7.50
C ALA A 296 6.56 0.78 7.94
N GLY A 297 6.97 1.61 6.97
CA GLY A 297 7.53 2.93 7.25
C GLY A 297 6.50 4.03 7.53
N ASN A 298 5.22 3.85 7.15
CA ASN A 298 4.16 4.86 7.29
C ASN A 298 2.84 4.25 7.83
N SER A 299 2.15 4.96 8.72
CA SER A 299 0.89 4.54 9.35
C SER A 299 -0.29 4.43 8.37
N GLN A 300 -0.30 5.22 7.30
CA GLN A 300 -1.31 5.11 6.24
C GLN A 300 -1.14 3.82 5.43
N GLU A 301 0.09 3.48 5.06
CA GLU A 301 0.40 2.24 4.35
C GLU A 301 0.05 1.01 5.22
N PHE A 302 0.33 1.09 6.52
CA PHE A 302 -0.10 0.08 7.48
C PHE A 302 -1.62 -0.12 7.48
N LEU A 303 -2.40 0.95 7.54
CA LEU A 303 -3.87 0.88 7.54
C LEU A 303 -4.43 0.28 6.25
N GLU A 304 -3.85 0.61 5.08
CA GLU A 304 -4.23 -0.01 3.81
C GLU A 304 -3.92 -1.50 3.78
N ASN A 305 -2.74 -1.91 4.24
CA ASN A 305 -2.35 -3.32 4.32
C ASN A 305 -3.26 -4.12 5.27
N VAL A 306 -3.60 -3.56 6.43
CA VAL A 306 -4.53 -4.18 7.38
C VAL A 306 -5.93 -4.31 6.77
N LYS A 307 -6.42 -3.27 6.09
CA LYS A 307 -7.71 -3.36 5.36
C LYS A 307 -7.69 -4.50 4.35
N ILE A 308 -6.61 -4.67 3.60
CA ILE A 308 -6.47 -5.74 2.60
C ILE A 308 -6.52 -7.13 3.27
N ASP A 309 -5.95 -7.29 4.46
CA ASP A 309 -5.93 -8.55 5.21
C ASP A 309 -7.27 -8.87 5.92
N LEU A 310 -8.01 -7.83 6.32
CA LEU A 310 -9.32 -7.95 6.99
C LEU A 310 -10.45 -8.49 6.10
N PHE A 311 -10.29 -8.51 4.77
CA PHE A 311 -11.27 -9.04 3.82
C PHE A 311 -10.77 -10.32 3.10
N PRO A 312 -10.93 -11.51 3.71
CA PRO A 312 -10.61 -12.75 3.02
C PRO A 312 -11.79 -13.26 2.19
N ASP A 313 -11.63 -13.28 0.88
CA ASP A 313 -11.91 -14.51 0.17
C ASP A 313 -10.62 -15.35 0.30
N GLU A 314 -10.67 -16.52 0.94
CA GLU A 314 -9.50 -17.39 1.16
C GLU A 314 -9.43 -18.52 0.13
N VAL A 315 -8.22 -18.94 -0.21
CA VAL A 315 -7.89 -20.09 -1.02
C VAL A 315 -7.00 -21.04 -0.22
N TYR A 316 -7.39 -22.31 -0.16
CA TYR A 316 -6.68 -23.40 0.50
C TYR A 316 -5.81 -24.13 -0.50
N VAL A 317 -4.51 -24.17 -0.24
CA VAL A 317 -3.52 -24.87 -1.08
C VAL A 317 -2.70 -25.84 -0.25
N PHE A 318 -2.27 -26.93 -0.88
CA PHE A 318 -1.49 -27.98 -0.24
C PHE A 318 0.00 -27.82 -0.53
N THR A 319 0.84 -28.08 0.46
CA THR A 319 2.27 -28.36 0.24
C THR A 319 2.43 -29.76 -0.35
N PRO A 320 3.59 -30.09 -0.96
CA PRO A 320 3.87 -31.45 -1.41
C PRO A 320 3.87 -32.49 -0.27
N ALA A 321 4.09 -32.05 0.97
CA ALA A 321 4.03 -32.88 2.18
C ALA A 321 2.60 -33.12 2.69
N GLY A 322 1.61 -32.41 2.14
CA GLY A 322 0.20 -32.52 2.52
C GLY A 322 -0.28 -31.49 3.54
N ASP A 323 0.57 -30.55 3.95
CA ASP A 323 0.18 -29.45 4.84
C ASP A 323 -0.71 -28.45 4.11
N ILE A 324 -1.69 -27.90 4.81
CA ILE A 324 -2.64 -26.94 4.24
C ILE A 324 -2.19 -25.52 4.59
N LEU A 325 -1.96 -24.70 3.57
CA LEU A 325 -1.75 -23.26 3.71
C LEU A 325 -3.01 -22.50 3.27
N ASN A 326 -3.35 -21.50 4.08
CA ASN A 326 -4.46 -20.58 3.80
C ASN A 326 -3.89 -19.31 3.19
N LEU A 327 -4.24 -19.04 1.94
CA LEU A 327 -3.83 -17.84 1.23
C LEU A 327 -5.05 -16.99 0.84
N LYS A 328 -4.80 -15.75 0.43
CA LYS A 328 -5.85 -14.89 -0.11
C LYS A 328 -6.29 -15.37 -1.50
N ARG A 329 -7.55 -15.16 -1.87
CA ARG A 329 -8.05 -15.39 -3.23
C ARG A 329 -7.36 -14.46 -4.21
N GLY A 330 -6.86 -15.05 -5.29
CA GLY A 330 -5.98 -14.36 -6.23
C GLY A 330 -4.51 -14.34 -5.81
N ALA A 331 -4.14 -14.96 -4.68
CA ALA A 331 -2.75 -15.23 -4.35
C ALA A 331 -2.09 -16.06 -5.44
N THR A 332 -0.84 -15.73 -5.71
CA THR A 332 -0.02 -16.34 -6.75
C THR A 332 0.96 -17.35 -6.16
N SER A 333 1.69 -18.08 -7.00
CA SER A 333 2.73 -18.99 -6.52
C SER A 333 3.83 -18.28 -5.73
N VAL A 334 4.11 -17.01 -6.02
CA VAL A 334 5.06 -16.18 -5.26
C VAL A 334 4.51 -15.89 -3.87
N ASP A 335 3.22 -15.57 -3.76
CA ASP A 335 2.56 -15.37 -2.46
C ASP A 335 2.63 -16.65 -1.60
N PHE A 336 2.47 -17.83 -2.21
CA PHE A 336 2.66 -19.11 -1.53
C PHE A 336 4.11 -19.31 -1.04
N ALA A 337 5.10 -18.98 -1.87
CA ALA A 337 6.51 -19.08 -1.49
C ALA A 337 6.84 -18.24 -0.24
N TYR A 338 6.41 -16.97 -0.21
CA TYR A 338 6.57 -16.09 0.96
C TYR A 338 5.73 -16.49 2.17
N ALA A 339 4.62 -17.20 1.96
CA ALA A 339 3.82 -17.75 3.05
C ALA A 339 4.53 -18.92 3.74
N VAL A 340 5.23 -19.78 2.97
CA VAL A 340 6.06 -20.86 3.51
C VAL A 340 7.25 -20.30 4.28
N HIS A 341 8.07 -19.45 3.65
CA HIS A 341 9.19 -18.79 4.29
C HIS A 341 9.67 -17.59 3.47
N THR A 342 10.22 -16.57 4.11
CA THR A 342 10.83 -15.41 3.42
C THR A 342 11.95 -15.83 2.48
N ASP A 343 12.84 -16.72 2.92
CA ASP A 343 13.96 -17.19 2.09
C ASP A 343 13.50 -18.00 0.87
N VAL A 344 12.44 -18.81 1.03
CA VAL A 344 11.82 -19.55 -0.08
C VAL A 344 11.19 -18.59 -1.09
N GLY A 345 10.57 -17.51 -0.60
CA GLY A 345 10.08 -16.41 -1.44
C GLY A 345 11.20 -15.65 -2.17
N ASN A 346 12.30 -15.35 -1.48
CA ASN A 346 13.44 -14.63 -2.03
C ASN A 346 14.18 -15.44 -3.10
N THR A 347 14.31 -16.75 -2.88
CA THR A 347 15.04 -17.66 -3.78
C THR A 347 14.14 -18.34 -4.83
N CYS A 348 12.88 -17.90 -4.97
CA CYS A 348 11.90 -18.51 -5.87
C CYS A 348 12.23 -18.26 -7.35
N ILE A 349 12.33 -19.33 -8.15
CA ILE A 349 12.51 -19.23 -9.62
C ILE A 349 11.25 -19.66 -10.36
N ALA A 350 10.65 -20.76 -9.93
CA ALA A 350 9.53 -21.38 -10.62
C ALA A 350 8.60 -22.06 -9.62
N ALA A 351 7.39 -22.38 -10.06
CA ALA A 351 6.44 -23.14 -9.28
C ALA A 351 5.79 -24.23 -10.13
N LYS A 352 5.50 -25.37 -9.52
CA LYS A 352 4.61 -26.39 -10.07
C LYS A 352 3.29 -26.35 -9.33
N ILE A 353 2.20 -26.34 -10.07
CA ILE A 353 0.84 -26.48 -9.55
C ILE A 353 0.33 -27.84 -10.02
N ASP A 354 -0.11 -28.69 -9.09
CA ASP A 354 -0.54 -30.06 -9.35
C ASP A 354 0.49 -30.86 -10.17
N ARG A 355 1.77 -30.74 -9.78
CA ARG A 355 2.95 -31.35 -10.42
C ARG A 355 3.24 -30.87 -11.85
N ARG A 356 2.58 -29.82 -12.35
CA ARG A 356 2.83 -29.21 -13.67
C ARG A 356 3.45 -27.84 -13.51
N LEU A 357 4.46 -27.51 -14.31
CA LEU A 357 5.06 -26.17 -14.32
C LEU A 357 4.01 -25.12 -14.68
N ALA A 358 3.93 -24.08 -13.86
CA ALA A 358 3.01 -22.97 -14.03
C ALA A 358 3.74 -21.63 -13.93
N PRO A 359 3.31 -20.59 -14.66
CA PRO A 359 3.85 -19.24 -14.50
C PRO A 359 3.66 -18.73 -13.06
N LEU A 360 4.66 -18.04 -12.52
CA LEU A 360 4.62 -17.47 -11.15
C LEU A 360 3.42 -16.54 -10.89
N ARG A 361 2.91 -15.87 -11.94
CA ARG A 361 1.73 -14.98 -11.88
C ARG A 361 0.38 -15.72 -11.77
N THR A 362 0.37 -17.04 -11.88
CA THR A 362 -0.87 -17.81 -11.95
C THR A 362 -1.58 -17.75 -10.60
N PRO A 363 -2.85 -17.30 -10.56
CA PRO A 363 -3.61 -17.29 -9.32
C PRO A 363 -3.95 -18.71 -8.90
N LEU A 364 -3.77 -18.99 -7.62
CA LEU A 364 -4.02 -20.28 -7.00
C LEU A 364 -5.51 -20.52 -6.77
N LEU A 365 -5.92 -21.79 -6.90
CA LEU A 365 -7.28 -22.26 -6.69
C LEU A 365 -7.35 -23.22 -5.50
N ASN A 366 -8.57 -23.39 -4.97
CA ASN A 366 -8.80 -24.28 -3.84
C ASN A 366 -8.46 -25.73 -4.19
N GLY A 367 -7.69 -26.37 -3.33
CA GLY A 367 -7.36 -27.78 -3.40
C GLY A 367 -6.17 -28.13 -4.30
N GLN A 368 -5.46 -27.12 -4.81
CA GLN A 368 -4.25 -27.33 -5.61
C GLN A 368 -3.04 -27.61 -4.73
N THR A 369 -2.15 -28.46 -5.22
CA THR A 369 -0.84 -28.70 -4.60
C THR A 369 0.21 -27.81 -5.25
N VAL A 370 0.92 -27.01 -4.46
CA VAL A 370 1.94 -26.07 -4.96
C VAL A 370 3.32 -26.50 -4.49
N GLU A 371 4.24 -26.69 -5.42
CA GLU A 371 5.66 -26.98 -5.18
C GLU A 371 6.48 -25.80 -5.71
N VAL A 372 7.27 -25.17 -4.84
CA VAL A 372 8.15 -24.05 -5.20
C VAL A 372 9.55 -24.59 -5.52
N ILE A 373 10.12 -24.11 -6.62
CA ILE A 373 11.48 -24.43 -7.04
C ILE A 373 12.37 -23.23 -6.69
N THR A 374 13.36 -23.45 -5.82
CA THR A 374 14.28 -22.43 -5.32
C THR A 374 15.70 -22.63 -5.85
N ALA A 375 16.49 -21.56 -5.96
CA ALA A 375 17.94 -21.66 -6.15
C ALA A 375 18.71 -20.61 -5.35
N ALA A 376 19.94 -20.96 -4.95
CA ALA A 376 20.77 -20.16 -4.02
C ALA A 376 21.18 -18.78 -4.57
N GLY A 377 21.20 -18.57 -5.89
CA GLY A 377 21.52 -17.28 -6.53
C GLY A 377 20.30 -16.55 -7.10
N ALA A 378 19.08 -16.95 -6.73
CA ALA A 378 17.86 -16.32 -7.22
C ALA A 378 17.49 -15.12 -6.34
N HIS A 379 16.99 -14.06 -6.99
CA HIS A 379 16.62 -12.82 -6.32
C HIS A 379 15.21 -12.36 -6.75
N PRO A 380 14.46 -11.68 -5.86
CA PRO A 380 13.16 -11.12 -6.20
C PRO A 380 13.21 -10.17 -7.40
N ASN A 381 12.31 -10.38 -8.36
CA ASN A 381 12.17 -9.47 -9.50
C ASN A 381 11.18 -8.33 -9.15
N PRO A 382 11.51 -7.05 -9.42
CA PRO A 382 10.60 -5.91 -9.21
C PRO A 382 9.22 -6.09 -9.86
N ALA A 383 9.14 -6.78 -10.99
CA ALA A 383 7.89 -7.04 -11.70
C ALA A 383 6.87 -7.86 -10.88
N TRP A 384 7.31 -8.57 -9.84
CA TRP A 384 6.42 -9.33 -8.96
C TRP A 384 5.44 -8.44 -8.20
N LEU A 385 5.84 -7.21 -7.87
CA LEU A 385 4.98 -6.23 -7.18
C LEU A 385 3.68 -5.93 -7.94
N ASN A 386 3.64 -6.15 -9.25
CA ASN A 386 2.46 -5.92 -10.09
C ASN A 386 1.37 -6.98 -9.90
N PHE A 387 1.72 -8.19 -9.44
CA PHE A 387 0.78 -9.31 -9.38
C PHE A 387 0.68 -10.00 -8.02
N VAL A 388 1.60 -9.77 -7.08
CA VAL A 388 1.51 -10.37 -5.74
C VAL A 388 0.32 -9.80 -4.95
N ALA A 389 -0.55 -10.71 -4.48
CA ALA A 389 -1.78 -10.33 -3.82
C ALA A 389 -1.60 -10.08 -2.32
N THR A 390 -0.64 -10.75 -1.68
CA THR A 390 -0.46 -10.71 -0.23
C THR A 390 0.44 -9.56 0.20
N ALA A 391 0.11 -8.97 1.36
CA ALA A 391 0.89 -7.86 1.91
C ALA A 391 2.25 -8.34 2.46
N LYS A 392 2.34 -9.58 2.96
CA LYS A 392 3.61 -10.22 3.38
C LYS A 392 4.61 -10.30 2.21
N ALA A 393 4.18 -10.80 1.04
CA ALA A 393 5.06 -10.87 -0.13
C ALA A 393 5.48 -9.47 -0.60
N ARG A 394 4.55 -8.52 -0.71
CA ARG A 394 4.86 -7.14 -1.12
C ARG A 394 5.87 -6.45 -0.20
N SER A 395 5.68 -6.55 1.11
CA SER A 395 6.56 -5.93 2.10
C SER A 395 7.99 -6.49 2.00
N ASN A 396 8.13 -7.81 1.91
CA ASN A 396 9.44 -8.45 1.81
C ASN A 396 10.15 -8.14 0.49
N ILE A 397 9.42 -8.16 -0.65
CA ILE A 397 9.99 -7.78 -1.95
C ILE A 397 10.48 -6.32 -1.92
N ARG A 398 9.68 -5.38 -1.39
CA ARG A 398 10.10 -3.98 -1.29
C ARG A 398 11.31 -3.80 -0.38
N HIS A 399 11.33 -4.48 0.77
CA HIS A 399 12.45 -4.43 1.70
C HIS A 399 13.74 -4.92 1.03
N TYR A 400 13.68 -6.06 0.32
CA TYR A 400 14.82 -6.58 -0.44
C TYR A 400 15.32 -5.59 -1.49
N LEU A 401 14.42 -5.00 -2.30
CA LEU A 401 14.80 -4.03 -3.33
C LEU A 401 15.39 -2.74 -2.75
N LYS A 402 14.92 -2.30 -1.58
CA LYS A 402 15.44 -1.12 -0.88
C LYS A 402 16.86 -1.36 -0.38
N ASN A 403 17.14 -2.54 0.17
CA ASN A 403 18.48 -2.88 0.65
C ASN A 403 19.46 -3.09 -0.51
N LEU A 404 19.03 -3.75 -1.59
CA LEU A 404 19.85 -3.93 -2.80
C LEU A 404 20.32 -2.59 -3.39
N GLN A 405 19.44 -1.58 -3.45
CA GLN A 405 19.79 -0.24 -3.92
C GLN A 405 20.82 0.46 -3.02
N ASN A 406 20.80 0.20 -1.72
CA ASN A 406 21.78 0.76 -0.79
C ASN A 406 23.15 0.08 -0.94
N ASP A 407 23.18 -1.25 -1.11
CA ASP A 407 24.43 -2.01 -1.25
C ASP A 407 25.12 -1.69 -2.59
N GLU A 408 24.37 -1.66 -3.70
CA GLU A 408 24.90 -1.26 -5.01
C GLU A 408 25.37 0.19 -5.02
N ALA A 409 24.64 1.09 -4.35
CA ALA A 409 25.06 2.47 -4.20
C ALA A 409 26.29 2.62 -3.30
N ALA A 410 26.40 1.85 -2.21
CA ALA A 410 27.58 1.86 -1.35
C ALA A 410 28.84 1.44 -2.12
N GLU A 411 28.74 0.38 -2.91
CA GLU A 411 29.85 -0.15 -3.69
C GLU A 411 30.28 0.80 -4.83
N LEU A 412 29.33 1.49 -5.46
CA LEU A 412 29.60 2.55 -6.44
C LEU A 412 30.24 3.77 -5.77
N GLY A 413 29.70 4.22 -4.64
CA GLY A 413 30.21 5.37 -3.90
C GLY A 413 31.60 5.16 -3.34
N LEU A 414 31.92 3.94 -2.90
CA LEU A 414 33.28 3.56 -2.49
C LEU A 414 34.27 3.68 -3.64
N ARG A 415 33.92 3.18 -4.84
CA ARG A 415 34.75 3.36 -6.05
C ARG A 415 34.92 4.82 -6.44
N MET A 416 33.89 5.64 -6.27
CA MET A 416 33.94 7.08 -6.56
C MET A 416 34.81 7.85 -5.56
N LEU A 417 34.75 7.49 -4.28
CA LEU A 417 35.56 8.09 -3.22
C LEU A 417 37.04 7.71 -3.38
N ASP A 418 37.34 6.45 -3.68
CA ASP A 418 38.72 5.99 -3.89
C ASP A 418 39.35 6.68 -5.12
N LYS A 419 38.61 6.82 -6.22
CA LYS A 419 39.07 7.58 -7.39
C LYS A 419 39.31 9.06 -7.09
N ALA A 420 38.49 9.66 -6.24
CA ALA A 420 38.64 11.06 -5.82
C ALA A 420 39.87 11.27 -4.92
N LEU A 421 40.15 10.32 -4.02
CA LEU A 421 41.34 10.31 -3.17
C LEU A 421 42.62 10.08 -3.99
N GLN A 422 42.58 9.18 -4.98
CA GLN A 422 43.72 8.97 -5.89
C GLN A 422 44.08 10.25 -6.64
N GLY A 423 43.09 11.06 -7.04
CA GLY A 423 43.31 12.39 -7.63
C GLY A 423 43.98 13.41 -6.69
N LEU A 424 43.99 13.14 -5.38
CA LEU A 424 44.65 13.94 -4.34
C LEU A 424 45.92 13.25 -3.79
N GLY A 425 46.35 12.14 -4.39
CA GLY A 425 47.58 11.43 -4.01
C GLY A 425 47.46 10.47 -2.82
N SER A 426 46.25 10.09 -2.42
CA SER A 426 45.99 9.13 -1.31
C SER A 426 45.06 8.01 -1.75
N THR A 427 45.06 6.86 -1.06
CA THR A 427 43.99 5.86 -1.19
C THR A 427 43.20 5.73 0.11
N LEU A 428 42.02 5.10 0.06
CA LEU A 428 41.19 4.91 1.24
C LEU A 428 41.89 4.11 2.36
N GLN A 429 42.90 3.31 2.02
CA GLN A 429 43.70 2.52 2.96
C GLN A 429 44.78 3.34 3.69
N ASP A 430 45.16 4.49 3.13
CA ASP A 430 46.21 5.35 3.68
C ASP A 430 45.65 6.36 4.70
N ILE A 431 44.32 6.43 4.83
CA ILE A 431 43.64 7.35 5.73
C ILE A 431 43.51 6.70 7.12
N PRO A 432 43.91 7.39 8.21
CA PRO A 432 43.70 6.91 9.57
C PRO A 432 42.21 6.66 9.87
N GLU A 433 41.89 5.53 10.52
CA GLU A 433 40.50 5.21 10.92
C GLU A 433 39.87 6.28 11.83
N SER A 434 40.69 7.02 12.59
CA SER A 434 40.26 8.14 13.44
C SER A 434 39.63 9.29 12.65
N ASP A 435 40.22 9.63 11.50
CA ASP A 435 39.83 10.78 10.69
C ASP A 435 38.56 10.45 9.90
N LEU A 436 38.45 9.18 9.49
CA LEU A 436 37.25 8.62 8.87
C LEU A 436 36.06 8.63 9.86
N GLN A 437 36.27 8.21 11.11
CA GLN A 437 35.24 8.24 12.16
C GLN A 437 34.79 9.66 12.49
N GLN A 438 35.73 10.60 12.61
CA GLN A 438 35.40 12.00 12.88
C GLN A 438 34.49 12.60 11.79
N ILE A 439 34.76 12.27 10.52
CA ILE A 439 33.96 12.72 9.37
C ILE A 439 32.59 12.04 9.32
N ILE A 440 32.51 10.76 9.69
CA ILE A 440 31.24 10.02 9.79
C ILE A 440 30.34 10.66 10.86
N GLU A 441 30.88 10.97 12.03
CA GLU A 441 30.16 11.66 13.11
C GLU A 441 29.77 13.09 12.73
N GLU A 442 30.67 13.86 12.09
CA GLU A 442 30.39 15.23 11.65
C GLU A 442 29.26 15.29 10.62
N PHE A 443 29.20 14.33 9.69
CA PHE A 443 28.15 14.27 8.68
C PHE A 443 26.87 13.56 9.15
N GLY A 444 26.86 13.02 10.38
CA GLY A 444 25.70 12.38 11.00
C GLY A 444 25.34 11.02 10.41
N PHE A 445 26.34 10.24 10.00
CA PHE A 445 26.14 8.87 9.52
C PHE A 445 26.56 7.85 10.57
N ASP A 446 25.95 6.66 10.53
CA ASP A 446 26.22 5.59 11.49
C ASP A 446 27.40 4.69 11.08
N SER A 447 27.76 4.69 9.78
CA SER A 447 28.83 3.84 9.24
C SER A 447 29.46 4.41 7.96
N CYS A 448 30.67 3.94 7.63
CA CYS A 448 31.34 4.27 6.37
C CYS A 448 30.54 3.77 5.15
N GLU A 449 29.85 2.63 5.27
CA GLU A 449 28.98 2.10 4.21
C GLU A 449 27.81 3.04 3.94
N ALA A 450 27.20 3.63 4.98
CA ALA A 450 26.12 4.60 4.82
C ALA A 450 26.61 5.90 4.14
N LEU A 451 27.82 6.36 4.49
CA LEU A 451 28.45 7.50 3.82
C LEU A 451 28.74 7.19 2.34
N CYS A 452 29.30 6.02 2.04
CA CYS A 452 29.55 5.57 0.68
C CYS A 452 28.24 5.41 -0.12
N ALA A 453 27.17 4.89 0.49
CA ALA A 453 25.87 4.79 -0.15
C ALA A 453 25.32 6.16 -0.51
N ASP A 454 25.46 7.16 0.37
CA ASP A 454 25.01 8.53 0.11
C ASP A 454 25.82 9.21 -1.02
N ILE A 455 27.12 8.90 -1.12
CA ILE A 455 27.98 9.32 -2.24
C ILE A 455 27.56 8.63 -3.55
N GLY A 456 27.31 7.32 -3.54
CA GLY A 456 26.92 6.56 -4.72
C GLY A 456 25.52 6.87 -5.22
N LEU A 457 24.60 7.24 -4.32
CA LEU A 457 23.30 7.84 -4.66
C LEU A 457 23.42 9.28 -5.19
N GLY A 458 24.61 9.87 -5.10
CA GLY A 458 24.93 11.19 -5.65
C GLY A 458 24.48 12.36 -4.78
N ASN A 459 24.03 12.12 -3.54
CA ASN A 459 23.59 13.15 -2.60
C ASN A 459 24.75 14.05 -2.14
N ARG A 460 25.97 13.49 -2.11
CA ARG A 460 27.22 14.18 -1.81
C ARG A 460 28.28 13.90 -2.86
N ALA A 461 29.13 14.89 -3.12
CA ALA A 461 30.23 14.77 -4.06
C ALA A 461 31.43 14.10 -3.40
N ALA A 462 31.91 12.99 -3.99
CA ALA A 462 33.07 12.24 -3.52
C ALA A 462 34.33 13.12 -3.31
N MET A 463 34.58 14.08 -4.21
CA MET A 463 35.72 15.01 -4.12
C MET A 463 35.69 15.91 -2.89
N LEU A 464 34.51 16.27 -2.40
CA LEU A 464 34.36 17.17 -1.26
C LEU A 464 34.65 16.44 0.05
N VAL A 465 34.30 15.15 0.10
CA VAL A 465 34.67 14.25 1.19
C VAL A 465 36.17 13.94 1.13
N ALA A 466 36.72 13.66 -0.05
CA ALA A 466 38.14 13.38 -0.25
C ALA A 466 39.06 14.54 0.16
N ARG A 467 38.72 15.80 -0.20
CA ARG A 467 39.48 17.00 0.22
C ARG A 467 39.43 17.30 1.72
N ARG A 468 38.44 16.76 2.42
CA ARG A 468 38.30 16.93 3.87
C ARG A 468 39.05 15.83 4.62
N LEU A 469 39.15 14.65 4.03
CA LEU A 469 39.98 13.53 4.50
C LEU A 469 41.47 13.78 4.28
N VAL A 470 41.84 14.49 3.21
CA VAL A 470 43.22 14.92 2.93
C VAL A 470 43.26 16.45 2.93
N PRO A 471 43.49 17.11 4.08
CA PRO A 471 43.70 18.55 4.11
C PRO A 471 44.95 18.88 3.29
N ALA A 472 44.80 19.68 2.23
CA ALA A 472 45.92 20.10 1.41
C ALA A 472 46.81 21.09 2.17
N ASP A 473 48.12 20.81 2.23
CA ASP A 473 49.12 21.86 2.42
C ASP A 473 49.00 22.88 1.29
N GLU A 474 49.00 24.17 1.62
CA GLU A 474 48.67 25.30 0.73
C GLU A 474 49.67 25.56 -0.44
N ASP A 475 50.62 24.67 -0.75
CA ASP A 475 51.77 24.98 -1.62
C ASP A 475 51.89 24.16 -2.93
N ALA A 476 50.78 23.65 -3.50
CA ALA A 476 50.83 22.85 -4.73
C ALA A 476 49.99 23.40 -5.91
N GLU A 477 50.13 24.70 -6.23
CA GLU A 477 49.70 25.26 -7.52
C GLU A 477 50.87 25.31 -8.52
N ALA A 478 51.38 24.16 -8.99
CA ALA A 478 52.26 24.13 -10.18
C ALA A 478 52.58 22.71 -10.68
N SER A 479 51.61 21.95 -11.22
CA SER A 479 51.88 20.94 -12.27
C SER A 479 50.64 20.10 -12.60
N ALA A 480 49.89 20.48 -13.62
CA ALA A 480 49.06 19.55 -14.38
C ALA A 480 48.82 20.13 -15.78
N GLN A 481 49.84 20.06 -16.62
CA GLN A 481 49.67 20.18 -18.07
C GLN A 481 49.31 18.80 -18.63
N ASP A 482 48.34 18.83 -19.54
CA ASP A 482 47.99 17.84 -20.55
C ASP A 482 47.54 16.46 -20.06
N ASP A 483 46.22 16.26 -19.95
CA ASP A 483 45.57 15.25 -20.80
C ASP A 483 44.02 15.32 -20.87
N VAL A 484 43.51 15.01 -22.06
CA VAL A 484 42.13 14.58 -22.43
C VAL A 484 40.97 15.61 -22.50
N HIS A 485 40.56 15.88 -23.74
CA HIS A 485 39.20 16.25 -24.21
C HIS A 485 38.20 16.79 -23.17
N SER A 486 38.26 18.09 -22.87
CA SER A 486 37.11 18.84 -22.35
C SER A 486 36.74 19.95 -23.34
N GLN A 487 35.44 20.08 -23.65
CA GLN A 487 34.92 21.19 -24.46
C GLN A 487 35.42 22.53 -23.90
N PRO A 488 35.69 23.54 -24.75
CA PRO A 488 36.22 24.81 -24.29
C PRO A 488 35.32 25.39 -23.20
N LEU A 489 35.86 25.41 -21.98
CA LEU A 489 35.14 25.75 -20.76
C LEU A 489 34.77 27.24 -20.81
N ALA A 490 33.49 27.54 -21.01
CA ALA A 490 32.95 28.91 -21.18
C ALA A 490 32.94 29.74 -19.87
N ILE A 491 33.38 29.15 -18.76
CA ILE A 491 33.27 29.71 -17.41
C ILE A 491 34.66 29.72 -16.75
N ARG A 492 35.00 30.82 -16.05
CA ARG A 492 36.21 30.93 -15.23
C ARG A 492 36.00 30.28 -13.87
N GLY A 493 36.98 29.51 -13.37
CA GLY A 493 36.95 28.91 -12.03
C GLY A 493 36.34 27.50 -11.92
N THR A 494 36.11 26.81 -13.04
CA THR A 494 35.48 25.47 -13.06
C THR A 494 36.36 24.37 -13.63
N GLU A 495 37.69 24.56 -13.60
CA GLU A 495 38.67 23.65 -14.20
C GLU A 495 38.53 22.24 -13.59
N GLY A 496 38.36 21.22 -14.44
CA GLY A 496 38.14 19.83 -14.03
C GLY A 496 36.69 19.41 -13.71
N MET A 497 35.70 20.31 -13.81
CA MET A 497 34.28 19.99 -13.53
C MET A 497 33.43 19.83 -14.79
N VAL A 498 32.50 18.87 -14.78
CA VAL A 498 31.45 18.76 -15.81
C VAL A 498 30.42 19.87 -15.59
N VAL A 499 30.35 20.80 -16.54
CA VAL A 499 29.46 21.97 -16.49
C VAL A 499 28.23 21.72 -17.37
N HIS A 500 27.04 21.83 -16.79
CA HIS A 500 25.76 21.77 -17.50
C HIS A 500 25.01 23.10 -17.41
N PHE A 501 24.42 23.57 -18.51
CA PHE A 501 23.55 24.75 -18.49
C PHE A 501 22.10 24.35 -18.18
N ALA A 502 21.45 25.05 -17.24
CA ALA A 502 20.10 24.71 -16.81
C ALA A 502 19.07 24.94 -17.91
N ARG A 503 18.19 23.95 -18.14
CA ARG A 503 17.09 24.07 -19.11
C ARG A 503 15.93 24.96 -18.63
N CYS A 504 15.81 25.21 -17.33
CA CYS A 504 14.74 26.06 -16.79
C CYS A 504 14.93 27.55 -17.12
N CYS A 505 16.17 28.05 -17.04
CA CYS A 505 16.47 29.47 -17.28
C CYS A 505 17.33 29.73 -18.53
N ARG A 506 17.92 28.69 -19.13
CA ARG A 506 18.72 28.72 -20.37
C ARG A 506 19.66 29.94 -20.40
N PRO A 507 20.69 29.98 -19.53
CA PRO A 507 21.59 31.12 -19.43
C PRO A 507 22.40 31.30 -20.72
N ILE A 508 22.63 32.55 -21.11
CA ILE A 508 23.45 32.92 -22.27
C ILE A 508 24.52 33.94 -21.89
N PRO A 509 25.60 34.07 -22.69
CA PRO A 509 26.59 35.12 -22.49
C PRO A 509 25.96 36.51 -22.34
N GLY A 510 26.29 37.20 -21.25
CA GLY A 510 25.71 38.48 -20.84
C GLY A 510 24.56 38.39 -19.83
N ASP A 511 24.14 37.20 -19.42
CA ASP A 511 23.30 37.01 -18.23
C ASP A 511 24.15 36.91 -16.96
N ASN A 512 23.64 37.42 -15.84
CA ASN A 512 24.23 37.16 -14.53
C ASN A 512 23.99 35.69 -14.15
N ILE A 513 25.07 34.93 -13.97
CA ILE A 513 25.04 33.48 -13.77
C ILE A 513 25.51 33.08 -12.38
N VAL A 514 24.98 31.97 -11.88
CA VAL A 514 25.37 31.33 -10.62
C VAL A 514 25.51 29.83 -10.86
N GLY A 515 26.49 29.21 -10.21
CA GLY A 515 26.73 27.77 -10.25
C GLY A 515 26.03 27.10 -9.08
N PHE A 516 25.25 26.05 -9.37
CA PHE A 516 24.60 25.22 -8.38
C PHE A 516 25.07 23.78 -8.50
N ILE A 517 25.55 23.18 -7.41
CA ILE A 517 25.98 21.78 -7.41
C ILE A 517 24.75 20.88 -7.31
N SER A 518 24.39 20.24 -8.42
CA SER A 518 23.28 19.30 -8.50
C SER A 518 23.76 17.86 -8.32
N THR A 519 23.06 17.12 -7.48
CA THR A 519 23.25 15.67 -7.31
C THR A 519 23.09 14.97 -8.66
N GLY A 520 24.07 14.16 -9.06
CA GLY A 520 24.09 13.40 -10.33
C GLY A 520 24.34 14.18 -11.63
N ARG A 521 24.32 15.52 -11.65
CA ARG A 521 24.56 16.33 -12.87
C ARG A 521 25.76 17.27 -12.77
N GLY A 522 26.55 17.20 -11.70
CA GLY A 522 27.70 18.09 -11.51
C GLY A 522 27.29 19.55 -11.32
N LEU A 523 28.09 20.47 -11.87
CA LEU A 523 27.84 21.91 -11.74
C LEU A 523 26.80 22.36 -12.77
N VAL A 524 25.64 22.81 -12.30
CA VAL A 524 24.56 23.31 -13.14
C VAL A 524 24.52 24.83 -13.07
N ILE A 525 24.59 25.49 -14.23
CA ILE A 525 24.65 26.94 -14.35
C ILE A 525 23.24 27.48 -14.55
N HIS A 526 22.85 28.40 -13.66
CA HIS A 526 21.57 29.07 -13.67
C HIS A 526 21.75 30.58 -13.85
N THR A 527 20.70 31.28 -14.26
CA THR A 527 20.66 32.75 -14.12
C THR A 527 20.40 33.11 -12.66
N GLY A 528 21.01 34.18 -12.14
CA GLY A 528 20.83 34.63 -10.75
C GLY A 528 19.38 34.91 -10.33
N THR A 529 18.46 35.10 -11.29
CA THR A 529 17.02 35.32 -11.05
C THR A 529 16.15 34.08 -11.29
N CYS A 530 16.70 32.87 -11.34
CA CYS A 530 15.93 31.65 -11.62
C CYS A 530 14.97 31.31 -10.47
N LYS A 531 13.68 31.09 -10.78
CA LYS A 531 12.65 30.77 -9.77
C LYS A 531 12.84 29.39 -9.14
N ASN A 532 13.34 28.43 -9.92
CA ASN A 532 13.65 27.08 -9.47
C ASN A 532 14.80 27.04 -8.43
N LEU A 533 15.50 28.16 -8.19
CA LEU A 533 16.51 28.29 -7.15
C LEU A 533 15.98 28.91 -5.85
N VAL A 534 14.71 29.33 -5.79
CA VAL A 534 14.16 30.00 -4.59
C VAL A 534 14.12 29.06 -3.39
N ASP A 535 13.76 27.79 -3.59
CA ASP A 535 13.71 26.77 -2.52
C ASP A 535 15.09 26.35 -2.01
N TYR A 536 16.16 26.62 -2.78
CA TYR A 536 17.54 26.22 -2.48
C TYR A 536 18.42 27.36 -1.92
N ARG A 537 17.86 28.57 -1.75
CA ARG A 537 18.58 29.72 -1.16
C ARG A 537 19.03 29.50 0.28
N ASN A 538 18.41 28.58 1.01
CA ASN A 538 18.72 28.29 2.41
C ASN A 538 19.92 27.34 2.61
N ARG A 539 20.66 26.99 1.54
CA ARG A 539 21.83 26.11 1.58
C ARG A 539 23.04 26.76 0.89
N PRO A 540 23.76 27.68 1.56
CA PRO A 540 24.84 28.47 0.95
C PRO A 540 26.00 27.60 0.44
N ASP A 541 26.23 26.44 1.06
CA ASP A 541 27.32 25.50 0.78
C ASP A 541 27.27 24.86 -0.63
N LYS A 542 26.16 25.04 -1.36
CA LYS A 542 25.97 24.50 -2.72
C LYS A 542 26.12 25.54 -3.84
N TRP A 543 26.44 26.78 -3.48
CA TRP A 543 26.54 27.90 -4.41
C TRP A 543 28.00 28.16 -4.77
N ILE A 544 28.27 28.34 -6.05
CA ILE A 544 29.56 28.78 -6.56
C ILE A 544 29.33 30.01 -7.43
N ASP A 545 30.06 31.08 -7.12
CA ASP A 545 30.11 32.26 -7.97
C ASP A 545 30.92 31.96 -9.24
N VAL A 546 30.32 32.21 -10.39
CA VAL A 546 30.85 31.86 -11.70
C VAL A 546 30.72 33.04 -12.65
N GLN A 547 31.67 33.20 -13.57
CA GLN A 547 31.67 34.29 -14.56
C GLN A 547 31.91 33.76 -15.96
N TRP A 548 31.27 34.41 -16.94
CA TRP A 548 31.49 34.16 -18.36
C TRP A 548 32.91 34.55 -18.79
N LYS A 549 33.52 33.78 -19.69
CA LYS A 549 34.73 34.21 -20.38
C LYS A 549 34.43 35.31 -21.44
N PRO A 550 35.37 36.22 -21.72
CA PRO A 550 35.17 37.33 -22.65
C PRO A 550 34.98 36.89 -24.11
N ASP A 551 35.56 35.76 -24.53
CA ASP A 551 35.49 35.26 -25.92
C ASP A 551 34.93 33.84 -25.94
N ILE A 552 33.63 33.70 -26.23
CA ILE A 552 32.94 32.41 -26.32
C ILE A 552 32.43 32.21 -27.73
N GLU A 553 33.10 31.34 -28.50
CA GLU A 553 32.67 30.92 -29.83
C GLU A 553 31.75 29.70 -29.74
N ARG A 554 30.57 29.87 -29.10
CA ARG A 554 29.55 28.82 -28.99
C ARG A 554 28.16 29.41 -29.05
N GLU A 555 27.23 28.70 -29.69
CA GLU A 555 25.82 29.04 -29.66
C GLU A 555 25.09 28.38 -28.48
N PHE A 556 24.15 29.12 -27.90
CA PHE A 556 23.37 28.71 -26.73
C PHE A 556 21.89 28.67 -27.06
N ALA A 557 21.22 27.60 -26.65
CA ALA A 557 19.79 27.43 -26.88
C ALA A 557 18.95 28.27 -25.89
N VAL A 558 18.05 29.10 -26.40
CA VAL A 558 17.13 29.98 -25.67
C VAL A 558 15.70 29.72 -26.09
N GLU A 559 14.76 29.83 -25.15
CA GLU A 559 13.34 29.71 -25.44
C GLU A 559 12.68 31.09 -25.47
N ILE A 560 11.92 31.37 -26.53
CA ILE A 560 11.08 32.56 -26.66
C ILE A 560 9.62 32.13 -26.88
N ARG A 561 8.71 32.87 -26.26
CA ARG A 561 7.27 32.79 -26.51
C ARG A 561 6.83 33.98 -27.34
N VAL A 562 6.15 33.70 -28.44
CA VAL A 562 5.59 34.68 -29.37
C VAL A 562 4.08 34.46 -29.43
N ASP A 563 3.32 35.40 -28.90
CA ASP A 563 1.85 35.39 -29.02
C ASP A 563 1.47 36.13 -30.31
N VAL A 564 0.73 35.45 -31.19
CA VAL A 564 0.40 35.92 -32.54
C VAL A 564 -1.10 35.86 -32.81
N THR A 565 -1.60 36.74 -33.66
CA THR A 565 -2.98 36.64 -34.17
C THR A 565 -3.08 35.47 -35.15
N ASN A 566 -4.15 34.69 -35.08
CA ASN A 566 -4.34 33.51 -35.92
C ASN A 566 -4.62 33.89 -37.40
N GLN A 567 -3.56 34.01 -38.20
CA GLN A 567 -3.62 34.26 -39.64
C GLN A 567 -2.83 33.21 -40.42
N LYS A 568 -3.27 32.90 -41.64
CA LYS A 568 -2.59 31.94 -42.51
C LYS A 568 -1.18 32.44 -42.86
N GLY A 569 -0.17 31.60 -42.66
CA GLY A 569 1.22 31.87 -43.05
C GLY A 569 2.10 32.54 -41.98
N VAL A 570 1.55 32.92 -40.82
CA VAL A 570 2.30 33.64 -39.76
C VAL A 570 3.52 32.86 -39.26
N LEU A 571 3.39 31.54 -39.09
CA LEU A 571 4.50 30.68 -38.68
C LEU A 571 5.67 30.74 -39.67
N ALA A 572 5.38 30.73 -40.97
CA ALA A 572 6.40 30.78 -42.02
C ALA A 572 7.10 32.13 -42.05
N THR A 573 6.36 33.24 -41.88
CA THR A 573 6.94 34.58 -41.80
C THR A 573 7.88 34.72 -40.60
N ILE A 574 7.50 34.21 -39.44
CA ILE A 574 8.33 34.25 -38.23
C ILE A 574 9.58 33.37 -38.39
N ALA A 575 9.43 32.16 -38.95
CA ALA A 575 10.56 31.27 -39.18
C ALA A 575 11.58 31.89 -40.16
N ALA A 576 11.11 32.53 -41.23
CA ALA A 576 11.97 33.22 -42.19
C ALA A 576 12.76 34.37 -41.55
N GLU A 577 12.11 35.21 -40.76
CA GLU A 577 12.75 36.32 -40.04
C GLU A 577 13.83 35.81 -39.04
N ILE A 578 13.56 34.69 -38.36
CA ILE A 578 14.53 34.07 -37.45
C ILE A 578 15.77 33.59 -38.20
N SER A 579 15.59 32.94 -39.35
CA SER A 579 16.70 32.45 -40.18
C SER A 579 17.49 33.59 -40.82
N GLU A 580 16.85 34.68 -41.25
CA GLU A 580 17.52 35.87 -41.80
C GLU A 580 18.42 36.55 -40.77
N LEU A 581 18.07 36.46 -39.48
CA LEU A 581 18.85 37.00 -38.37
C LEU A 581 19.91 36.02 -37.82
N GLU A 582 20.34 35.05 -38.64
CA GLU A 582 21.40 34.08 -38.33
C GLU A 582 21.14 33.27 -37.04
N SER A 583 19.89 32.92 -36.76
CA SER A 583 19.52 32.08 -35.61
C SER A 583 18.86 30.78 -36.08
N ASN A 584 19.31 29.64 -35.55
CA ASN A 584 18.73 28.34 -35.88
C ASN A 584 17.53 28.03 -34.98
N ILE A 585 16.54 27.33 -35.52
CA ILE A 585 15.36 26.86 -34.78
C ILE A 585 15.55 25.39 -34.43
N GLU A 586 15.73 25.08 -33.14
CA GLU A 586 15.87 23.69 -32.66
C GLU A 586 14.52 22.99 -32.51
N ASN A 587 13.52 23.71 -32.00
CA ASN A 587 12.21 23.15 -31.72
C ASN A 587 11.12 24.23 -31.75
N ILE A 588 9.91 23.82 -32.13
CA ILE A 588 8.72 24.67 -32.17
C ILE A 588 7.58 23.94 -31.46
N SER A 589 6.93 24.57 -30.50
CA SER A 589 5.67 24.10 -29.95
C SER A 589 4.58 25.15 -30.09
N ILE A 590 3.35 24.69 -30.36
CA ILE A 590 2.20 25.55 -30.64
C ILE A 590 1.15 25.26 -29.58
N GLU A 591 0.71 26.30 -28.89
CA GLU A 591 -0.40 26.27 -27.94
C GLU A 591 -1.54 27.15 -28.47
N GLU A 592 -2.67 26.55 -28.82
CA GLU A 592 -3.87 27.28 -29.22
C GLU A 592 -4.58 27.86 -27.99
N ARG A 593 -4.89 29.16 -28.03
CA ARG A 593 -5.72 29.84 -27.00
C ARG A 593 -6.97 30.41 -27.66
N ASP A 594 -8.12 29.84 -27.31
CA ASP A 594 -9.46 30.41 -27.56
C ASP A 594 -9.78 30.79 -29.02
N GLY A 595 -9.06 30.22 -30.00
CA GLY A 595 -9.34 30.33 -31.45
C GLY A 595 -8.89 31.61 -32.16
N LEU A 596 -8.73 32.73 -31.43
CA LEU A 596 -8.35 34.04 -31.98
C LEU A 596 -6.84 34.30 -31.97
N ASP A 597 -6.14 33.80 -30.95
CA ASP A 597 -4.70 33.98 -30.77
C ASP A 597 -3.99 32.62 -30.62
N THR A 598 -2.73 32.56 -31.03
CA THR A 598 -1.89 31.37 -30.94
C THR A 598 -0.58 31.72 -30.24
N ALA A 599 -0.15 30.90 -29.29
CA ALA A 599 1.16 31.04 -28.65
C ALA A 599 2.15 30.08 -29.31
N LEU A 600 3.19 30.64 -29.91
CA LEU A 600 4.30 29.91 -30.53
C LEU A 600 5.50 29.96 -29.60
N ASN A 601 5.95 28.81 -29.10
CA ASN A 601 7.17 28.71 -28.33
C ASN A 601 8.30 28.19 -29.23
N PHE A 602 9.34 28.99 -29.42
CA PHE A 602 10.51 28.62 -30.21
C PHE A 602 11.69 28.38 -29.29
N THR A 603 12.39 27.27 -29.52
CA THR A 603 13.75 27.06 -29.00
C THR A 603 14.74 27.44 -30.10
N LEU A 604 15.51 28.50 -29.88
CA LEU A 604 16.44 29.10 -30.85
C LEU A 604 17.88 29.03 -30.35
N THR A 605 18.86 28.92 -31.26
CA THR A 605 20.28 29.10 -30.89
C THR A 605 20.73 30.54 -31.09
N VAL A 606 21.41 31.10 -30.08
CA VAL A 606 21.94 32.47 -30.11
C VAL A 606 23.35 32.52 -29.55
N ARG A 607 24.18 33.43 -30.09
CA ARG A 607 25.55 33.67 -29.62
C ARG A 607 25.59 34.34 -28.25
N ASP A 608 24.83 35.42 -28.10
CA ASP A 608 24.82 36.23 -26.88
C ASP A 608 23.47 36.95 -26.69
N ARG A 609 23.38 37.70 -25.60
CA ARG A 609 22.21 38.52 -25.29
C ARG A 609 21.93 39.63 -26.32
N GLN A 610 22.94 40.16 -27.01
CA GLN A 610 22.75 41.19 -28.03
C GLN A 610 22.13 40.61 -29.30
N HIS A 611 22.56 39.41 -29.70
CA HIS A 611 22.02 38.62 -30.79
C HIS A 611 20.56 38.28 -30.55
N LEU A 612 20.23 37.73 -29.37
CA LEU A 612 18.84 37.46 -28.99
C LEU A 612 17.97 38.73 -29.06
N ALA A 613 18.48 39.86 -28.57
CA ALA A 613 17.76 41.12 -28.63
C ALA A 613 17.53 41.62 -30.06
N ARG A 614 18.43 41.33 -31.02
CA ARG A 614 18.23 41.60 -32.45
C ARG A 614 17.13 40.72 -33.02
N VAL A 615 17.18 39.41 -32.78
CA VAL A 615 16.16 38.44 -33.20
C VAL A 615 14.77 38.82 -32.68
N MET A 616 14.63 39.09 -31.37
CA MET A 616 13.36 39.50 -30.79
C MET A 616 12.83 40.83 -31.35
N ARG A 617 13.72 41.76 -31.73
CA ARG A 617 13.34 43.04 -32.34
C ARG A 617 12.86 42.87 -33.78
N GLY A 618 13.48 41.96 -34.56
CA GLY A 618 13.02 41.63 -35.91
C GLY A 618 11.61 41.04 -35.89
N ILE A 619 11.41 39.99 -35.08
CA ILE A 619 10.10 39.33 -34.93
C ILE A 619 9.02 40.32 -34.46
N ARG A 620 9.33 41.23 -33.52
CA ARG A 620 8.37 42.22 -33.02
C ARG A 620 7.87 43.21 -34.09
N LYS A 621 8.63 43.43 -35.17
CA LYS A 621 8.20 44.33 -36.28
C LYS A 621 7.11 43.70 -37.14
N LEU A 622 6.92 42.38 -37.06
CA LEU A 622 5.91 41.69 -37.84
C LEU A 622 4.51 42.06 -37.32
N PRO A 623 3.59 42.50 -38.20
CA PRO A 623 2.27 43.01 -37.77
C PRO A 623 1.39 41.94 -37.10
N ALA A 624 1.67 40.66 -37.34
CA ALA A 624 0.95 39.55 -36.72
C ALA A 624 1.40 39.23 -35.28
N VAL A 625 2.50 39.84 -34.80
CA VAL A 625 3.08 39.56 -33.47
C VAL A 625 2.51 40.54 -32.45
N MET A 626 1.74 40.01 -31.49
CA MET A 626 1.14 40.80 -30.41
C MET A 626 2.12 40.99 -29.26
N ARG A 627 2.81 39.91 -28.88
CA ARG A 627 3.72 39.91 -27.74
C ARG A 627 4.86 38.93 -27.95
N ILE A 628 6.05 39.32 -27.52
CA ILE A 628 7.24 38.46 -27.53
C ILE A 628 7.98 38.57 -26.20
N THR A 629 8.24 37.43 -25.58
CA THR A 629 8.92 37.32 -24.27
C THR A 629 9.93 36.19 -24.28
N ARG A 630 11.09 36.39 -23.67
CA ARG A 630 12.03 35.29 -23.37
C ARG A 630 11.44 34.47 -22.21
N THR A 631 11.27 33.17 -22.42
CA THR A 631 10.68 32.28 -21.42
C THR A 631 11.74 31.96 -20.37
N LYS A 632 11.40 32.14 -19.09
CA LYS A 632 12.21 31.74 -17.95
C LYS A 632 11.30 30.94 -17.02
N HIS A 633 11.54 29.64 -16.90
CA HIS A 633 10.76 28.73 -16.05
C HIS A 633 11.22 28.78 -14.60
#